data_AF-A7SZL8-F1
#
_entry.id   AF-A7SZL8-F1
#
_cell.length_a   1.000
_cell.length_b   1.000
_cell.length_c   1.000
_cell.angle_alpha   90.00
_cell.angle_beta   90.00
_cell.angle_gamma   90.00
#
_symmetry.space_group_name_H-M   'P 1'
#
loop_
_entity.id
_entity.type
_entity.pdbx_description
1 polymer ?
#
loop_
_entity_poly.entity_id
_entity_poly.type
_entity_poly.pdbx_seq_one_letter_code
_entity_poly.pdbx_strand_id
1 'polypeptide(L)' 'MTTKKHENFVGEPMGRKAVDKVPGIGPEHKKELARKEIHYAHQLLGEFLIRNMEKEKFEDYI' A
#
# COMPACT_ATOMS: atom_id res chain seq x y z
N MET A 1 6.81 -11.66 -14.13
CA MET A 1 6.32 -10.49 -14.88
C MET A 1 5.71 -9.51 -13.90
N THR A 2 6.08 -8.24 -13.99
CA THR A 2 5.47 -7.13 -13.25
C THR A 2 4.20 -6.67 -13.96
N THR A 3 3.25 -6.11 -13.22
CA THR A 3 2.07 -5.49 -13.83
C THR A 3 2.41 -4.06 -14.25
N LYS A 4 1.73 -3.52 -15.28
CA LYS A 4 1.82 -2.08 -15.61
C LYS A 4 1.51 -1.19 -14.40
N LYS A 5 0.61 -1.64 -13.51
CA LYS A 5 0.30 -0.94 -12.25
C LYS A 5 1.53 -0.88 -11.33
N HIS A 6 2.31 -1.96 -11.24
CA HIS A 6 3.55 -1.98 -10.49
C HIS A 6 4.60 -1.05 -11.08
N GLU A 7 4.85 -1.14 -12.39
CA GLU A 7 5.80 -0.28 -13.09
C GLU A 7 5.49 1.20 -12.90
N ASN A 8 4.23 1.60 -13.08
CA ASN A 8 3.78 2.98 -12.88
C ASN A 8 3.88 3.45 -11.41
N PHE A 9 3.77 2.53 -10.45
CA PHE A 9 3.85 2.90 -9.04
C PHE A 9 5.31 3.12 -8.61
N VAL A 10 6.23 2.24 -9.01
CA VAL A 10 7.65 2.29 -8.60
C VAL A 10 8.49 3.25 -9.45
N GLY A 11 8.02 3.65 -10.63
CA GLY A 11 8.75 4.54 -11.55
C GLY A 11 8.86 6.01 -11.10
N GLU A 12 8.17 6.41 -10.03
CA GLU A 12 8.23 7.77 -9.50
C GLU A 12 7.97 7.78 -7.98
N PRO A 13 8.38 8.84 -7.24
CA PRO A 13 8.04 8.98 -5.83
C PRO A 13 6.53 8.88 -5.59
N MET A 14 6.12 8.14 -4.55
CA MET A 14 4.70 7.87 -4.32
C MET A 14 3.87 9.11 -3.93
N GLY A 15 4.50 10.16 -3.40
CA GLY A 15 3.83 11.41 -3.03
C GLY A 15 2.53 11.19 -2.25
N ARG A 16 1.44 11.83 -2.70
CA ARG A 16 0.09 11.64 -2.17
C ARG A 16 -0.77 10.72 -3.04
N LYS A 17 -0.17 9.74 -3.73
CA LYS A 17 -0.93 8.71 -4.45
C LYS A 17 -1.90 8.02 -3.49
N ALA A 18 -3.15 7.84 -3.92
CA ALA A 18 -4.14 7.09 -3.16
C ALA A 18 -3.67 5.65 -2.91
N VAL A 19 -4.11 5.05 -1.81
CA VAL A 19 -3.65 3.72 -1.38
C VAL A 19 -4.00 2.62 -2.40
N ASP A 20 -5.08 2.79 -3.15
CA ASP A 20 -5.49 1.88 -4.23
C ASP A 20 -4.59 1.93 -5.48
N LYS A 21 -3.64 2.88 -5.54
CA LYS A 21 -2.58 2.88 -6.55
C LYS A 21 -1.47 1.90 -6.24
N VAL A 22 -1.34 1.44 -4.98
CA VAL A 22 -0.40 0.39 -4.61
C VAL A 22 -0.77 -0.92 -5.32
N PRO A 23 0.17 -1.60 -5.98
CA PRO A 23 -0.07 -2.90 -6.61
C PRO A 23 -0.59 -3.92 -5.58
N GLY A 24 -1.55 -4.76 -5.98
CA GLY A 24 -2.21 -5.71 -5.07
C GLY A 24 -3.38 -5.13 -4.27
N ILE A 25 -3.45 -3.81 -4.07
CA ILE A 25 -4.60 -3.18 -3.40
C ILE A 25 -5.78 -3.06 -4.37
N GLY A 26 -6.86 -3.75 -4.01
CA GLY A 26 -8.16 -3.76 -4.70
C GLY A 26 -9.26 -3.06 -3.88
N PRO A 27 -10.52 -3.07 -4.35
CA PRO A 27 -11.63 -2.37 -3.69
C PRO A 27 -11.89 -2.80 -2.24
N GLU A 28 -11.81 -4.10 -1.94
CA GLU A 28 -12.02 -4.60 -0.57
C GLU A 28 -10.88 -4.18 0.36
N HIS A 29 -9.62 -4.36 -0.06
CA HIS A 29 -8.46 -3.83 0.67
C HIS A 29 -8.58 -2.32 0.92
N LYS A 30 -9.04 -1.54 -0.07
CA LYS A 30 -9.25 -0.08 0.07
C LYS A 30 -10.28 0.24 1.15
N LYS A 31 -11.37 -0.54 1.25
CA LYS A 31 -12.39 -0.37 2.29
C LYS A 31 -11.83 -0.68 3.67
N GLU A 32 -11.12 -1.79 3.84
CA GLU A 32 -10.52 -2.16 5.14
C GLU A 32 -9.45 -1.15 5.57
N LEU A 33 -8.60 -0.70 4.65
CA LEU A 33 -7.61 0.35 4.91
C LEU A 33 -8.25 1.69 5.28
N ALA A 34 -9.37 2.06 4.64
CA ALA A 34 -10.09 3.27 5.00
C ALA A 34 -10.67 3.21 6.43
N ARG A 35 -11.07 2.03 6.92
CA ARG A 35 -11.49 1.86 8.34
C ARG A 35 -10.34 2.07 9.32
N LYS A 36 -9.10 1.94 8.86
CA LYS A 36 -7.86 2.21 9.63
C LYS A 36 -7.29 3.60 9.36
N GLU A 37 -8.06 4.49 8.74
CA GLU A 37 -7.64 5.86 8.34
C GLU A 37 -6.44 5.92 7.37
N ILE A 38 -6.23 4.82 6.62
CA ILE A 38 -5.20 4.73 5.58
C ILE A 38 -5.83 5.02 4.22
N HIS A 39 -5.53 6.20 3.68
CA HIS A 39 -6.08 6.70 2.42
C HIS A 39 -5.00 6.86 1.33
N TYR A 40 -3.75 7.05 1.72
CA TYR A 40 -2.63 7.30 0.82
C TYR A 40 -1.52 6.25 0.96
N ALA A 41 -0.77 6.04 -0.13
CA ALA A 41 0.31 5.07 -0.19
C ALA A 41 1.39 5.29 0.87
N HIS A 42 1.71 6.54 1.20
CA HIS A 42 2.72 6.86 2.23
C HIS A 42 2.27 6.46 3.65
N GLN A 43 0.96 6.46 3.93
CA GLN A 43 0.43 5.98 5.20
C GLN A 43 0.58 4.45 5.30
N LEU A 44 0.27 3.74 4.22
CA LEU A 44 0.47 2.30 4.14
C LEU A 44 1.97 1.92 4.26
N LEU A 45 2.85 2.72 3.64
CA LEU A 45 4.30 2.57 3.81
C LEU A 45 4.70 2.78 5.28
N GLY A 46 4.13 3.76 5.98
CA GLY A 46 4.38 3.98 7.40
C GLY A 46 4.12 2.74 8.25
N GLU A 47 3.00 2.06 8.02
CA GLU A 47 2.66 0.81 8.71
C GLU A 47 3.67 -0.31 8.42
N PHE A 48 4.12 -0.44 7.17
CA PHE A 48 5.15 -1.40 6.81
C PHE A 48 6.48 -1.13 7.53
N LEU A 49 6.87 0.15 7.64
CA LEU A 49 8.10 0.57 8.31
C LEU A 49 8.05 0.37 9.82
N ILE A 50 6.94 0.67 10.49
CA ILE A 50 6.75 0.43 11.94
C ILE A 50 6.87 -1.07 12.26
N ARG A 51 6.50 -1.94 11.31
CA ARG A 51 6.63 -3.39 11.40
C ARG A 51 8.01 -3.92 10.99
N ASN A 52 9.03 -3.05 10.97
CA ASN A 52 10.40 -3.40 10.63
C ASN A 52 10.54 -4.04 9.23
N MET A 53 9.66 -3.69 8.29
CA MET A 53 9.60 -4.27 6.95
C MET A 53 9.41 -5.80 6.94
N GLU A 54 8.91 -6.37 8.04
CA GLU A 54 8.63 -7.79 8.15
C GLU A 54 7.35 -8.13 7.37
N LYS A 55 7.53 -8.85 6.27
CA LYS A 55 6.45 -9.18 5.33
C LYS A 55 5.27 -9.88 6.02
N GLU A 56 5.53 -10.92 6.81
CA GLU A 56 4.49 -11.71 7.48
C GLU A 56 3.66 -10.85 8.44
N LYS A 57 4.33 -10.05 9.29
CA LYS A 57 3.66 -9.11 10.22
C LYS A 57 2.84 -8.04 9.52
N PHE A 58 3.23 -7.68 8.30
CA PHE A 58 2.51 -6.72 7.49
C PHE A 58 1.32 -7.38 6.79
N GLU A 59 1.49 -8.56 6.20
CA GLU A 59 0.39 -9.32 5.58
C GLU A 59 -0.73 -9.64 6.58
N ASP A 60 -0.41 -9.99 7.83
CA ASP A 60 -1.40 -10.18 8.90
C ASP A 60 -2.14 -8.89 9.29
N TYR A 61 -1.57 -7.73 8.96
CA TYR A 61 -2.17 -6.44 9.27
C TYR A 61 -3.10 -5.94 8.18
N ILE A 62 -2.86 -6.23 6.90
CA ILE A 62 -3.60 -5.60 5.78
C ILE A 62 -4.89 -6.31 5.42
#